data_AF-A0A956TTF5-F1
#
_entry.id   AF-A0A956TTF5-F1
#
_cell.length_a   1.000
_cell.length_b   1.000
_cell.length_c   1.000
_cell.angle_alpha   90.00
_cell.angle_beta   90.00
_cell.angle_gamma   90.00
#
_symmetry.space_group_name_H-M   'P 1'
#
loop_
_entity.id
_entity.type
_entity.pdbx_description
1 polymer ?
#
loop_
_entity_poly.entity_id
_entity_poly.type
_entity_poly.pdbx_seq_one_letter_code
_entity_poly.pdbx_strand_id
1 'polypeptide(L)'
;MVPVTIYEAMLGAEIQVPTATGKVTMKIQPLTQVGRTYRLKGLGLAGHDMLVVIDVVIPKKLTGEEVKLYRRLQQLSEEVNPRVEMFRKLEGLS
;
A
#
# COMPACT_ATOMS: atom_id res chain seq x y z
N MET A 1 -5.54 -3.75 -10.27
CA MET A 1 -5.03 -3.16 -9.01
C MET A 1 -6.03 -3.48 -7.92
N VAL A 2 -5.56 -3.70 -6.69
CA VAL A 2 -6.42 -3.96 -5.53
C VAL A 2 -6.26 -2.81 -4.54
N PRO A 3 -7.33 -2.04 -4.28
CA PRO A 3 -7.28 -0.94 -3.34
C PRO A 3 -7.17 -1.48 -1.92
N VAL A 4 -6.29 -0.88 -1.12
CA VAL A 4 -6.15 -1.14 0.31
C VAL A 4 -6.10 0.19 1.05
N THR A 5 -6.54 0.20 2.29
CA THR A 5 -6.37 1.34 3.19
C THR A 5 -4.91 1.52 3.59
N ILE A 6 -4.57 2.73 4.01
CA ILE A 6 -3.24 3.01 4.56
C ILE A 6 -2.91 2.13 5.77
N TYR A 7 -3.90 1.77 6.59
CA TYR A 7 -3.71 0.93 7.77
C TYR A 7 -3.41 -0.52 7.41
N GLU A 8 -4.13 -1.09 6.43
CA GLU A 8 -3.86 -2.45 5.94
C GLU A 8 -2.45 -2.53 5.32
N ALA A 9 -2.03 -1.49 4.60
CA ALA A 9 -0.70 -1.41 4.03
C ALA A 9 0.39 -1.28 5.11
N MET A 10 0.20 -0.40 6.10
CA MET A 10 1.18 -0.15 7.17
C MET A 10 1.28 -1.31 8.16
N LEU A 11 0.14 -1.81 8.64
CA LEU A 11 0.06 -2.77 9.75
C LEU A 11 -0.05 -4.22 9.29
N GLY A 12 -0.33 -4.43 8.00
CA GLY A 12 -0.69 -5.74 7.46
C GLY A 12 -2.17 -6.05 7.69
N ALA A 13 -2.70 -6.95 6.88
CA ALA A 13 -4.10 -7.34 6.92
C ALA A 13 -4.35 -8.65 6.17
N GLU A 14 -5.51 -9.26 6.40
CA GLU A 14 -6.08 -10.26 5.51
C GLU A 14 -7.26 -9.65 4.77
N ILE A 15 -7.21 -9.68 3.44
CA ILE A 15 -8.24 -9.08 2.58
C ILE A 15 -8.82 -10.13 1.64
N GLN A 16 -10.07 -9.93 1.21
CA GLN A 16 -10.67 -10.73 0.15
C GLN A 16 -10.44 -10.07 -1.21
N VAL A 17 -9.95 -10.84 -2.16
CA VAL A 17 -9.70 -10.41 -3.54
C VAL A 17 -10.56 -11.24 -4.50
N PRO A 18 -11.33 -10.61 -5.41
CA PRO A 18 -12.04 -11.35 -6.46
C PRO A 18 -11.06 -11.91 -7.49
N THR A 19 -11.31 -13.13 -7.94
CA THR A 19 -10.54 -13.87 -8.95
C THR A 19 -11.47 -14.37 -10.04
N ALA A 20 -10.91 -15.00 -11.09
CA ALA A 20 -11.71 -15.62 -12.14
C ALA A 20 -12.59 -16.80 -11.64
N THR A 21 -12.24 -17.37 -10.48
CA THR A 21 -12.88 -18.58 -9.92
C THR A 21 -13.67 -18.32 -8.65
N GLY A 22 -13.72 -17.08 -8.15
CA GLY A 22 -14.45 -16.72 -6.93
C GLY A 22 -13.76 -15.61 -6.14
N LYS A 23 -13.70 -15.78 -4.81
CA LYS A 23 -12.97 -14.88 -3.91
C LYS A 23 -11.92 -15.67 -3.17
N VAL A 24 -10.76 -15.07 -2.96
CA VAL A 24 -9.67 -15.66 -2.18
C VAL A 24 -9.22 -14.71 -1.09
N THR A 25 -8.81 -15.25 0.05
CA THR A 25 -8.16 -14.47 1.10
C THR A 25 -6.69 -14.32 0.76
N MET A 26 -6.19 -13.09 0.81
CA MET A 26 -4.79 -12.74 0.57
C MET A 26 -4.25 -11.96 1.77
N LYS A 27 -3.04 -12.28 2.20
CA LYS A 27 -2.35 -11.55 3.27
C LYS A 27 -1.54 -10.38 2.69
N ILE A 28 -1.85 -9.17 3.15
CA ILE A 28 -1.00 -7.98 3.01
C ILE A 28 0.03 -8.02 4.13
N GLN A 29 1.30 -7.93 3.76
CA GLN A 29 2.37 -7.86 4.76
C GLN A 29 2.41 -6.45 5.36
N PRO A 30 2.82 -6.29 6.62
CA PRO A 30 3.09 -4.96 7.17
C PRO A 30 4.08 -4.20 6.28
N LEU A 31 3.97 -2.87 6.27
CA LEU A 31 4.81 -1.95 5.50
C LEU A 31 4.78 -2.19 3.98
N THR A 32 3.67 -2.73 3.46
CA THR A 32 3.48 -2.94 2.02
C THR A 32 3.41 -1.59 1.29
N GLN A 33 4.26 -1.44 0.27
CA GLN A 33 4.33 -0.23 -0.54
C GLN A 33 3.28 -0.22 -1.66
N VAL A 34 2.90 0.98 -2.09
CA VAL A 34 2.11 1.16 -3.33
C VAL A 34 2.85 0.55 -4.52
N GLY A 35 2.12 -0.08 -5.43
CA GLY A 35 2.70 -0.76 -6.60
C GLY A 35 3.31 -2.14 -6.29
N ARG A 36 3.37 -2.56 -5.01
CA ARG A 36 3.79 -3.93 -4.67
C ARG A 36 2.91 -4.93 -5.43
N THR A 37 3.55 -5.88 -6.10
CA THR A 37 2.87 -6.92 -6.86
C THR A 37 2.93 -8.26 -6.11
N TYR A 38 1.76 -8.86 -5.90
CA TYR A 38 1.60 -10.23 -5.42
C TYR A 38 1.21 -11.13 -6.59
N ARG A 39 1.75 -12.36 -6.60
CA ARG A 39 1.42 -13.38 -7.58
C ARG A 39 0.52 -14.43 -6.93
N LEU A 40 -0.70 -14.54 -7.43
CA LEU A 40 -1.68 -15.52 -7.01
C LEU A 40 -1.70 -16.66 -8.03
N LYS A 41 -1.04 -17.78 -7.68
CA LYS A 41 -0.78 -18.88 -8.61
C LYS A 41 -2.08 -19.57 -9.03
N GLY A 42 -2.29 -19.72 -10.35
CA GLY A 42 -3.44 -20.44 -10.91
C GLY A 42 -4.82 -19.80 -10.68
N LEU A 43 -4.87 -18.55 -10.19
CA LEU A 43 -6.11 -17.84 -9.90
C LEU A 43 -6.52 -16.83 -10.99
N GLY A 44 -5.77 -16.81 -12.10
CA GLY A 44 -6.09 -16.07 -13.31
C GLY A 44 -6.98 -16.86 -14.28
N LEU A 45 -7.21 -16.27 -15.45
CA LEU A 45 -8.00 -16.90 -16.52
C LEU A 45 -7.26 -18.11 -17.10
N ALA A 46 -8.01 -19.13 -17.51
CA ALA A 46 -7.48 -20.34 -18.16
C ALA A 46 -6.32 -21.03 -17.39
N GLY A 47 -6.32 -20.95 -16.06
CA GLY A 47 -5.28 -21.55 -15.21
C GLY A 47 -3.97 -20.77 -15.14
N HIS A 48 -3.91 -19.56 -15.71
CA HIS A 48 -2.77 -18.66 -15.55
C HIS A 48 -2.71 -18.04 -14.15
N ASP A 49 -1.60 -17.38 -13.85
CA ASP A 49 -1.44 -16.65 -12.60
C ASP A 49 -2.15 -15.29 -12.66
N MET A 50 -2.68 -14.86 -11.52
CA MET A 50 -3.21 -13.50 -11.35
C MET A 50 -2.15 -12.63 -10.67
N LEU A 51 -1.87 -11.47 -11.25
CA LEU A 51 -1.01 -10.45 -10.65
C LEU A 51 -1.87 -9.39 -9.96
N VAL A 52 -1.65 -9.24 -8.66
CA VAL A 52 -2.33 -8.26 -7.82
C VAL A 52 -1.37 -7.13 -7.49
N VAL A 53 -1.61 -5.96 -8.08
CA VAL A 53 -0.86 -4.74 -7.81
C VAL A 53 -1.61 -3.94 -6.75
N ILE A 54 -0.94 -3.63 -5.63
CA ILE A 54 -1.53 -2.87 -4.53
C ILE A 54 -1.64 -1.39 -4.87
N ASP A 55 -2.81 -0.84 -4.58
CA ASP A 55 -3.11 0.59 -4.65
C ASP A 55 -3.49 1.09 -3.25
N VAL A 56 -2.68 1.97 -2.67
CA VAL A 56 -2.94 2.49 -1.31
C VAL A 56 -3.81 3.72 -1.41
N VAL A 57 -5.02 3.62 -0.87
CA VAL A 57 -6.03 4.68 -0.96
C VAL A 57 -5.98 5.57 0.28
N ILE A 58 -5.81 6.87 0.05
CA ILE A 58 -5.88 7.89 1.10
C ILE A 58 -7.34 8.32 1.32
N PRO A 59 -7.82 8.40 2.57
CA PRO A 59 -9.19 8.80 2.87
C PRO A 59 -9.47 10.23 2.41
N LYS A 60 -10.67 10.46 1.86
CA LYS A 60 -11.08 11.78 1.35
C LYS A 60 -11.42 12.79 2.46
N LYS A 61 -11.69 12.30 3.68
CA LYS A 61 -12.02 13.10 4.85
C LYS A 61 -11.44 12.43 6.09
N LEU A 62 -11.06 13.25 7.06
CA LEU A 62 -10.67 12.82 8.40
C LEU A 62 -11.51 13.61 9.40
N THR A 63 -11.91 12.95 10.48
CA THR A 63 -12.48 13.58 11.66
C THR A 63 -11.43 14.42 12.40
N GLY A 64 -11.87 15.31 13.28
CA GLY A 64 -10.95 16.12 14.08
C GLY A 64 -10.04 15.27 14.98
N GLU A 65 -10.51 14.11 15.45
CA GLU A 65 -9.72 13.18 16.25
C GLU A 65 -8.66 12.45 15.42
N GLU A 66 -9.01 11.94 14.25
CA GLU A 66 -8.06 11.31 13.34
C GLU A 66 -6.93 12.28 12.95
N VAL A 67 -7.24 13.54 12.65
CA VAL A 67 -6.22 14.56 12.37
C VAL A 67 -5.25 14.74 13.55
N LYS A 68 -5.76 14.76 14.79
CA LYS A 68 -4.90 14.87 15.99
C LYS A 68 -3.97 13.67 16.11
N LEU A 69 -4.47 12.46 15.89
CA LEU A 69 -3.70 11.23 15.94
C LEU A 69 -2.61 11.19 14.87
N TYR A 70 -2.95 11.54 13.62
CA TYR A 70 -1.96 11.61 12.54
C TYR A 70 -0.89 12.67 12.78
N ARG A 71 -1.24 13.85 13.33
CA ARG A 71 -0.24 14.85 13.72
C ARG A 71 0.68 14.35 14.83
N ARG A 72 0.13 13.62 15.80
CA ARG A 72 0.95 13.01 16.86
C ARG A 72 1.91 11.97 16.28
N LEU A 73 1.43 11.12 15.38
CA LEU A 73 2.28 10.15 14.70
C LEU A 73 3.38 10.85 13.88
N GLN A 74 3.05 11.92 13.16
CA GLN A 74 4.02 12.71 12.39
C GLN A 74 5.15 13.27 13.27
N GLN A 75 4.85 13.70 14.49
CA GLN A 75 5.87 14.20 15.43
C GLN A 75 6.77 13.10 16.00
N LEU A 76 6.25 11.86 16.08
CA LEU A 76 6.98 10.71 16.62
C LEU A 76 7.77 9.96 15.52
N SER A 77 7.37 10.11 14.26
CA SER A 77 7.96 9.40 13.15
C SER A 77 9.39 9.86 12.88
N GLU A 78 10.28 8.88 12.65
CA GLU A 78 11.67 9.10 12.21
C GLU A 78 11.78 9.11 10.68
N GLU A 79 10.66 9.13 9.97
CA GLU A 79 10.64 9.15 8.50
C GLU A 79 11.37 10.38 7.96
N VAL A 80 12.35 10.11 7.09
CA VAL A 80 13.08 11.15 6.37
C VAL A 80 12.29 11.61 5.14
N ASN A 81 12.50 12.85 4.73
CA ASN A 81 11.89 13.40 3.52
C ASN A 81 12.22 12.48 2.31
N PRO A 82 11.23 11.78 1.71
CA PRO A 82 11.50 10.80 0.65
C PRO A 82 11.96 11.45 -0.66
N ARG A 83 11.92 12.79 -0.75
CA ARG A 83 12.36 13.56 -1.93
C ARG A 83 13.84 13.96 -1.86
N VAL A 84 14.61 13.53 -0.85
CA VAL A 84 16.04 13.86 -0.74
C VAL A 84 16.80 13.51 -2.01
N GLU A 85 16.61 12.31 -2.56
CA GLU A 85 17.26 11.88 -3.80
C GLU A 85 16.83 12.69 -5.03
N MET A 86 15.58 13.18 -5.04
CA MET A 86 15.10 14.04 -6.13
C MET A 86 15.87 15.37 -6.15
N PHE A 87 16.12 15.97 -4.99
CA PHE A 87 16.86 17.22 -4.89
C PHE A 87 18.36 17.03 -5.18
N ARG A 88 18.98 15.94 -4.70
CA ARG A 88 20.40 15.62 -5.03
C ARG A 88 20.66 15.56 -6.53
N LYS A 89 19.73 14.97 -7.28
CA LYS A 89 19.82 14.87 -8.75
C LYS A 89 19.71 16.24 -9.45
N LEU A 90 18.87 17.14 -8.94
CA LEU A 90 18.72 18.49 -9.51
C LEU A 90 19.95 19.35 -9.29
N GLU A 91 20.67 19.13 -8.19
CA GLU A 91 21.90 19.87 -7.84
C GLU A 91 23.17 19.30 -8.49
N GLY A 92 23.05 18.24 -9.30
CA GLY A 92 24.19 17.61 -9.99
C GLY A 92 25.15 16.86 -9.06
N LEU A 93 24.71 16.49 -7.86
CA LEU A 93 25.51 15.81 -6.83
C LEU A 93 25.38 14.27 -6.91
N SER A 94 25.28 13.72 -8.12
CA SER A 94 25.15 12.28 -8.38
C SER A 94 26.49 11.57 -8.55
#